data_AF-A0A9E4M272-F1
#
_entry.id   AF-A0A9E4M272-F1
#
_cell.length_a   1.000
_cell.length_b   1.000
_cell.length_c   1.000
_cell.angle_alpha   90.00
_cell.angle_beta   90.00
_cell.angle_gamma   90.00
#
_symmetry.space_group_name_H-M   'P 1'
#
loop_
_entity.id
_entity.type
_entity.pdbx_description
1 polymer ?
#
loop_
_entity_poly.entity_id
_entity_poly.type
_entity_poly.pdbx_seq_one_letter_code
_entity_poly.pdbx_strand_id
1 'polypeptide(L)'
;MSSYAIVTLGGISWEPEIRGILTVALAAALLVGTVWLLLVLNTGVRLGSMIALAGLFGWFTIMAVIWWLQGIGYTGDSPTWEYEGTFSDPPGTEIGGIEDAYVANVGELPDPNCETGRIFPATETGWTFSPPRYGCLPRAIALALHYPGPDRDEVRTAVATVDTGAIRAQLAERNDLLSAEDPRYLDEAAMEAKVAEQVAAESNRIDNLSLSALAAAAPQVIEWAESLGYIDLGDWTLLSTAESGEAAASAEAFLTERDTFAFVPTTVAVADGGEEPSVSPLFVFEDAYETGGKPAPEGGLWSRVANKISNSARITHPPHYAVVQARPAVPKAQVLGEAPPLPEPDRNGETFSIVMVRNLGDLRLVPALVAIGSGLIFLTLVLSLHWRDQRFRREQEAAGGAPA
;
A
#
# COMPACT_ATOMS: atom_id res chain seq x y z
N MET A 1 16.93 14.50 -56.88
CA MET A 1 16.86 14.00 -55.49
C MET A 1 16.26 12.60 -55.53
N SER A 2 17.07 11.61 -55.17
CA SER A 2 16.85 10.19 -55.44
C SER A 2 15.70 9.60 -54.62
N SER A 3 14.87 8.75 -55.25
CA SER A 3 13.72 8.06 -54.63
C SER A 3 14.05 7.29 -53.36
N TYR A 4 15.33 6.95 -53.14
CA TYR A 4 15.83 6.37 -51.90
C TYR A 4 15.60 7.25 -50.67
N ALA A 5 15.68 8.59 -50.80
CA ALA A 5 15.48 9.51 -49.68
C ALA A 5 14.01 9.56 -49.21
N ILE A 6 13.06 9.39 -50.13
CA ILE A 6 11.61 9.39 -49.83
C ILE A 6 11.21 8.08 -49.14
N VAL A 7 11.80 6.95 -49.56
CA VAL A 7 11.55 5.64 -48.92
C VAL A 7 12.17 5.58 -47.52
N THR A 8 13.36 6.15 -47.29
CA THR A 8 13.95 6.23 -45.94
C THR A 8 13.17 7.13 -44.99
N LEU A 9 12.61 8.25 -45.48
CA LEU A 9 11.75 9.13 -44.67
C LEU A 9 10.38 8.47 -44.37
N GLY A 10 9.86 7.67 -45.30
CA GLY A 10 8.66 6.86 -45.10
C GLY A 10 8.84 5.74 -44.08
N GLY A 11 10.01 5.10 -44.02
CA GLY A 11 10.33 4.08 -43.01
C GLY A 11 10.42 4.64 -41.58
N ILE A 12 11.07 5.80 -41.41
CA ILE A 12 11.19 6.51 -40.12
C ILE A 12 9.82 6.92 -39.53
N SER A 13 8.81 7.12 -40.39
CA SER A 13 7.45 7.52 -39.96
C SER A 13 6.66 6.39 -39.28
N TRP A 14 7.02 5.12 -39.54
CA TRP A 14 6.24 3.95 -39.09
C TRP A 14 6.77 3.29 -37.81
N GLU A 15 7.97 3.65 -37.35
CA GLU A 15 8.52 3.18 -36.09
C GLU A 15 8.26 4.20 -34.98
N PRO A 16 7.35 3.90 -34.02
CA PRO A 16 6.97 4.85 -32.98
C PRO A 16 8.16 5.28 -32.11
N GLU A 17 9.15 4.40 -31.93
CA GLU A 17 10.38 4.64 -31.17
C GLU A 17 11.28 5.68 -31.84
N ILE A 18 11.58 5.52 -33.14
CA ILE A 18 12.41 6.48 -33.89
C ILE A 18 11.72 7.84 -33.96
N ARG A 19 10.41 7.84 -34.23
CA ARG A 19 9.63 9.09 -34.28
C ARG A 19 9.66 9.81 -32.93
N GLY A 20 9.54 9.08 -31.81
CA GLY A 20 9.63 9.63 -30.46
C GLY A 20 11.00 10.26 -30.18
N ILE A 21 12.10 9.57 -30.52
CA ILE A 21 13.44 10.11 -30.31
C ILE A 21 13.68 11.35 -31.20
N LEU A 22 13.23 11.31 -32.46
CA LEU A 22 13.38 12.45 -33.37
C LEU A 22 12.57 13.67 -32.93
N THR A 23 11.34 13.48 -32.43
CA THR A 23 10.53 14.61 -31.93
C THR A 23 11.15 15.21 -30.67
N VAL A 24 11.66 14.39 -29.74
CA VAL A 24 12.37 14.87 -28.55
C VAL A 24 13.67 15.60 -28.93
N ALA A 25 14.46 15.04 -29.84
CA ALA A 25 15.69 15.66 -30.33
C ALA A 25 15.41 17.00 -31.03
N LEU A 26 14.38 17.06 -31.87
CA LEU A 26 13.94 18.29 -32.53
C LEU A 26 13.45 19.32 -31.50
N ALA A 27 12.65 18.91 -30.52
CA ALA A 27 12.16 19.79 -29.46
C ALA A 27 13.33 20.36 -28.62
N ALA A 28 14.31 19.53 -28.27
CA ALA A 28 15.52 19.96 -27.56
C ALA A 28 16.36 20.94 -28.40
N ALA A 29 16.55 20.65 -29.68
CA ALA A 29 17.27 21.52 -30.62
C ALA A 29 16.55 22.86 -30.81
N LEU A 30 15.22 22.87 -30.92
CA LEU A 30 14.44 24.10 -31.03
C LEU A 30 14.48 24.89 -29.72
N LEU A 31 14.25 24.25 -28.57
CA LEU A 31 14.20 24.93 -27.28
C LEU A 31 15.54 25.57 -26.91
N VAL A 32 16.65 24.82 -27.01
CA VAL A 32 17.99 25.34 -26.66
C VAL A 32 18.57 26.17 -27.82
N GLY A 33 18.39 25.72 -29.05
CA GLY A 33 18.99 26.32 -30.23
C GLY A 33 18.37 27.66 -30.61
N THR A 34 17.07 27.87 -30.42
CA THR A 34 16.44 29.17 -30.71
C THR A 34 16.95 30.26 -29.78
N VAL A 35 17.00 29.99 -28.47
CA VAL A 35 17.56 30.91 -27.46
C VAL A 35 19.04 31.20 -27.76
N TRP A 36 19.82 30.17 -28.10
CA TRP A 36 21.23 30.34 -28.47
C TRP A 36 21.41 31.19 -29.74
N LEU A 37 20.66 30.93 -30.81
CA LEU A 37 20.74 31.69 -32.07
C LEU A 37 20.42 33.18 -31.84
N LEU A 38 19.36 33.46 -31.08
CA LEU A 38 18.99 34.84 -30.74
C LEU A 38 20.11 35.55 -29.96
N LEU A 39 20.74 34.88 -29.01
CA LEU A 39 21.83 35.47 -28.23
C LEU A 39 23.09 35.68 -29.07
N VAL A 40 23.45 34.72 -29.93
CA VAL A 40 24.64 34.81 -30.77
C VAL A 40 24.52 35.93 -31.81
N LEU A 41 23.34 36.12 -32.41
CA LEU A 41 23.11 37.17 -33.39
C LEU A 41 23.23 38.59 -32.79
N ASN A 42 22.89 38.75 -31.50
CA ASN A 42 22.91 40.07 -30.85
C ASN A 42 24.21 40.36 -30.10
N THR A 43 24.84 39.34 -29.51
CA THR A 43 25.97 39.52 -28.56
C THR A 43 27.27 38.85 -28.99
N GLY A 44 27.26 38.18 -30.16
CA GLY A 44 28.38 37.42 -30.70
C GLY A 44 28.52 36.02 -30.11
N VAL A 45 29.16 35.12 -30.87
CA VAL A 45 29.20 33.68 -30.57
C VAL A 45 29.77 33.34 -29.19
N ARG A 46 30.81 34.07 -28.73
CA ARG A 46 31.47 33.76 -27.46
C ARG A 46 30.64 34.14 -26.24
N LEU A 47 30.07 35.35 -26.22
CA LEU A 47 29.25 35.80 -25.09
C LEU A 47 27.88 35.10 -25.12
N GLY A 48 27.26 35.05 -26.30
CA GLY A 48 25.96 34.41 -26.48
C GLY A 48 25.96 32.93 -26.08
N SER A 49 27.02 32.19 -26.40
CA SER A 49 27.13 30.78 -25.97
C SER A 49 27.28 30.62 -24.45
N MET A 50 28.04 31.50 -23.78
CA MET A 50 28.17 31.45 -22.31
C MET A 50 26.85 31.79 -21.61
N ILE A 51 26.11 32.78 -22.11
CA ILE A 51 24.81 33.15 -21.56
C ILE A 51 23.79 32.02 -21.79
N ALA A 52 23.75 31.44 -23.00
CA ALA A 52 22.84 30.34 -23.31
C ALA A 52 23.11 29.11 -22.43
N LEU A 53 24.38 28.72 -22.27
CA LEU A 53 24.77 27.61 -21.39
C LEU A 53 24.43 27.91 -19.92
N ALA A 54 24.67 29.15 -19.45
CA ALA A 54 24.30 29.55 -18.10
C ALA A 54 22.78 29.45 -17.89
N GLY A 55 21.98 29.92 -18.85
CA GLY A 55 20.53 29.79 -18.80
C GLY A 55 20.06 28.33 -18.76
N LEU A 56 20.65 27.47 -19.60
CA LEU A 56 20.32 26.04 -19.65
C LEU A 56 20.63 25.33 -18.34
N PHE A 57 21.85 25.49 -17.80
CA PHE A 57 22.23 24.86 -16.53
C PHE A 57 21.49 25.47 -15.33
N GLY A 58 21.16 26.76 -15.37
CA GLY A 58 20.30 27.39 -14.36
C GLY A 58 18.89 26.78 -14.35
N TRP A 59 18.31 26.55 -15.53
CA TRP A 59 17.03 25.86 -15.65
C TRP A 59 17.10 24.41 -15.16
N PHE A 60 18.14 23.64 -15.54
CA PHE A 60 18.34 22.28 -15.03
C PHE A 60 18.49 22.26 -13.50
N THR A 61 19.20 23.24 -12.93
CA THR A 61 19.35 23.35 -11.47
C THR A 61 18.01 23.57 -10.80
N ILE A 62 17.17 24.48 -11.32
CA ILE A 62 15.84 24.74 -10.77
C ILE A 62 14.95 23.48 -10.85
N MET A 63 14.92 22.82 -12.00
CA MET A 63 14.13 21.58 -12.17
C MET A 63 14.63 20.47 -11.25
N ALA A 64 15.94 20.27 -11.17
CA ALA A 64 16.52 19.25 -10.31
C ALA A 64 16.29 19.53 -8.82
N VAL A 65 16.25 20.80 -8.39
CA VAL A 65 15.86 21.17 -7.02
C VAL A 65 14.38 20.87 -6.77
N ILE A 66 13.49 21.16 -7.72
CA ILE A 66 12.06 20.80 -7.59
C ILE A 66 11.91 19.28 -7.50
N TRP A 67 12.60 18.52 -8.37
CA TRP A 67 12.62 17.06 -8.35
C TRP A 67 13.17 16.49 -7.06
N TRP A 68 14.25 17.08 -6.52
CA TRP A 68 14.85 16.67 -5.26
C TRP A 68 13.89 16.88 -4.07
N LEU A 69 13.23 18.05 -4.01
CA LEU A 69 12.30 18.36 -2.92
C LEU A 69 11.04 17.50 -2.97
N GLN A 70 10.49 17.31 -4.16
CA GLN A 70 9.22 16.60 -4.36
C GLN A 70 9.39 15.08 -4.53
N GLY A 71 10.59 14.59 -4.85
CA GLY A 71 10.82 13.17 -5.15
C GLY A 71 10.12 12.71 -6.43
N ILE A 72 10.10 13.56 -7.47
CA ILE A 72 9.50 13.26 -8.79
C ILE A 72 10.52 13.49 -9.91
N GLY A 73 10.28 12.96 -11.10
CA GLY A 73 11.14 13.17 -12.27
C GLY A 73 12.14 12.02 -12.47
N TYR A 74 13.41 12.35 -12.68
CA TYR A 74 14.47 11.33 -12.75
C TYR A 74 14.91 10.95 -11.34
N THR A 75 14.18 10.01 -10.74
CA THR A 75 14.36 9.53 -9.37
C THR A 75 15.03 8.17 -9.33
N GLY A 76 15.59 7.84 -8.17
CA GLY A 76 15.99 6.46 -7.85
C GLY A 76 14.78 5.59 -7.49
N ASP A 77 15.06 4.44 -6.87
CA ASP A 77 14.06 3.46 -6.51
C ASP A 77 13.08 4.00 -5.45
N SER A 78 11.79 3.75 -5.67
CA SER A 78 10.74 4.13 -4.72
C SER A 78 10.74 3.21 -3.51
N PRO A 79 10.24 3.69 -2.35
CA PRO A 79 10.06 2.84 -1.20
C PRO A 79 9.17 1.63 -1.53
N THR A 80 9.61 0.44 -1.12
CA THR A 80 8.88 -0.82 -1.31
C THR A 80 9.01 -1.68 -0.05
N TRP A 81 8.06 -2.60 0.14
CA TRP A 81 8.20 -3.63 1.16
C TRP A 81 9.04 -4.76 0.58
N GLU A 82 10.06 -5.17 1.32
CA GLU A 82 10.94 -6.27 0.95
C GLU A 82 10.71 -7.43 1.92
N TYR A 83 10.55 -8.63 1.38
CA TYR A 83 10.34 -9.82 2.19
C TYR A 83 11.57 -10.16 3.02
N GLU A 84 11.37 -10.43 4.30
CA GLU A 84 12.44 -10.86 5.20
C GLU A 84 12.23 -12.30 5.71
N GLY A 85 11.00 -12.70 6.02
CA GLY A 85 10.69 -14.04 6.49
C GLY A 85 9.20 -14.36 6.58
N THR A 86 8.89 -15.64 6.74
CA THR A 86 7.54 -16.14 7.03
C THR A 86 7.62 -17.05 8.23
N PHE A 87 6.68 -16.89 9.15
CA PHE A 87 6.53 -17.74 10.32
C PHE A 87 5.15 -18.37 10.32
N SER A 88 5.08 -19.68 10.56
CA SER A 88 3.82 -20.41 10.71
C SER A 88 3.53 -20.62 12.18
N ASP A 89 2.30 -20.34 12.58
CA ASP A 89 1.81 -20.49 13.94
C ASP A 89 0.67 -21.51 13.96
N PRO A 90 0.89 -22.71 14.52
CA PRO A 90 -0.12 -23.76 14.57
C PRO A 90 -1.25 -23.42 15.54
N PRO A 91 -2.47 -23.98 15.36
CA PRO A 91 -3.57 -23.74 16.28
C PRO A 91 -3.29 -24.34 17.67
N GLY A 92 -3.44 -23.53 18.72
CA GLY A 92 -3.21 -23.98 20.10
C GLY A 92 -2.94 -22.83 21.06
N THR A 93 -2.72 -23.15 22.35
CA THR A 93 -2.20 -22.16 23.30
C THR A 93 -0.71 -22.41 23.46
N GLU A 94 0.12 -21.51 22.92
CA GLU A 94 1.56 -21.52 23.13
C GLU A 94 1.93 -20.46 24.21
N ILE A 95 2.92 -20.76 25.06
CA ILE A 95 3.30 -19.88 26.19
C ILE A 95 4.44 -18.93 25.79
N GLY A 96 5.06 -19.14 24.63
CA GLY A 96 5.94 -18.17 23.98
C GLY A 96 5.46 -17.96 22.56
N GLY A 97 5.15 -16.71 22.21
CA GLY A 97 4.79 -16.36 20.84
C GLY A 97 5.92 -16.73 19.89
N ILE A 98 5.58 -17.12 18.65
CA ILE A 98 6.44 -17.41 17.50
C ILE A 98 7.96 -17.47 17.84
N GLU A 99 8.38 -18.44 18.66
CA GLU A 99 9.68 -18.39 19.38
C GLU A 99 10.89 -18.48 18.43
N ASP A 100 10.66 -18.91 17.19
CA ASP A 100 11.68 -19.02 16.13
C ASP A 100 11.89 -17.69 15.35
N ALA A 101 11.10 -16.64 15.63
CA ALA A 101 11.19 -15.36 14.93
C ALA A 101 12.21 -14.40 15.58
N TYR A 102 13.47 -14.51 15.16
CA TYR A 102 14.54 -13.57 15.55
C TYR A 102 14.43 -12.20 14.86
N VAL A 103 13.70 -12.12 13.76
CA VAL A 103 13.57 -10.91 12.94
C VAL A 103 12.52 -10.00 13.56
N ALA A 104 12.90 -8.73 13.75
CA ALA A 104 12.01 -7.64 14.18
C ALA A 104 11.23 -7.87 15.50
N ASN A 105 11.69 -8.77 16.39
CA ASN A 105 10.98 -9.14 17.63
C ASN A 105 9.54 -9.62 17.36
N VAL A 106 9.29 -10.29 16.24
CA VAL A 106 7.96 -10.82 15.90
C VAL A 106 7.48 -11.87 16.91
N GLY A 107 8.39 -12.54 17.62
CA GLY A 107 8.03 -13.42 18.75
C GLY A 107 7.43 -12.69 19.96
N GLU A 108 7.50 -11.35 20.01
CA GLU A 108 6.82 -10.55 21.04
C GLU A 108 5.36 -10.21 20.67
N LEU A 109 4.94 -10.46 19.41
CA LEU A 109 3.52 -10.31 19.04
C LEU A 109 2.69 -11.37 19.77
N PRO A 110 1.55 -10.99 20.37
CA PRO A 110 0.67 -11.95 21.01
C PRO A 110 0.06 -12.92 19.97
N ASP A 111 -0.19 -14.14 20.41
CA ASP A 111 -0.70 -15.25 19.61
C ASP A 111 -2.15 -14.95 19.14
N PRO A 112 -2.39 -14.87 17.81
CA PRO A 112 -3.71 -14.64 17.22
C PRO A 112 -4.62 -15.89 17.20
N ASN A 113 -4.06 -17.07 17.46
CA ASN A 113 -4.70 -18.38 17.32
C ASN A 113 -4.98 -19.12 18.65
N CYS A 114 -4.82 -18.44 19.78
CA CYS A 114 -5.07 -18.98 21.11
C CYS A 114 -6.48 -19.54 21.39
N GLU A 115 -7.53 -19.01 20.77
CA GLU A 115 -8.93 -19.36 21.08
C GLU A 115 -9.50 -20.38 20.09
N THR A 116 -9.02 -21.62 20.12
CA THR A 116 -9.60 -22.71 19.32
C THR A 116 -10.99 -23.11 19.89
N GLY A 117 -12.03 -23.13 19.03
CA GLY A 117 -13.32 -23.77 19.35
C GLY A 117 -14.46 -22.86 19.86
N ARG A 118 -14.30 -21.53 19.90
CA ARG A 118 -15.42 -20.59 20.16
C ARG A 118 -15.96 -20.04 18.84
N ILE A 119 -17.09 -20.57 18.36
CA ILE A 119 -17.80 -20.08 17.15
C ILE A 119 -18.82 -19.01 17.57
N PHE A 120 -18.87 -17.89 16.85
CA PHE A 120 -19.96 -16.91 16.97
C PHE A 120 -21.12 -17.25 16.02
N PRO A 121 -22.38 -17.00 16.40
CA PRO A 121 -22.84 -16.80 17.77
C PRO A 121 -22.81 -18.14 18.52
N ALA A 122 -22.63 -18.11 19.85
CA ALA A 122 -22.92 -19.30 20.63
C ALA A 122 -24.43 -19.53 20.47
N THR A 123 -24.81 -20.64 19.84
CA THR A 123 -26.18 -21.12 19.85
C THR A 123 -26.63 -21.24 21.31
N GLU A 124 -27.61 -20.43 21.67
CA GLU A 124 -28.42 -20.50 22.89
C GLU A 124 -27.72 -20.16 24.23
N THR A 125 -28.00 -18.94 24.71
CA THR A 125 -27.92 -18.49 26.12
C THR A 125 -26.54 -18.52 26.81
N GLY A 126 -26.01 -17.33 27.09
CA GLY A 126 -24.91 -17.18 28.06
C GLY A 126 -23.55 -16.85 27.47
N TRP A 127 -23.48 -16.00 26.44
CA TRP A 127 -22.22 -15.36 26.05
C TRP A 127 -21.68 -14.58 27.25
N THR A 128 -20.67 -15.12 27.92
CA THR A 128 -19.89 -14.42 28.93
C THR A 128 -18.56 -14.07 28.28
N PHE A 129 -18.32 -12.77 28.11
CA PHE A 129 -17.02 -12.29 27.69
C PHE A 129 -16.00 -12.75 28.74
N SER A 130 -15.00 -13.51 28.30
CA SER A 130 -13.83 -13.80 29.10
C SER A 130 -12.74 -12.85 28.62
N PRO A 131 -12.05 -12.13 29.52
CA PRO A 131 -10.85 -11.43 29.11
C PRO A 131 -9.86 -12.42 28.47
N PRO A 132 -9.08 -11.97 27.47
CA PRO A 132 -8.10 -12.82 26.82
C PRO A 132 -7.05 -13.29 27.83
N ARG A 133 -6.46 -14.45 27.55
CA ARG A 133 -5.31 -14.94 28.33
C ARG A 133 -4.11 -14.05 28.04
N TYR A 134 -3.16 -13.99 28.98
CA TYR A 134 -1.91 -13.28 28.75
C TYR A 134 -1.19 -13.84 27.52
N GLY A 135 -0.76 -12.97 26.61
CA GLY A 135 -0.11 -13.36 25.36
C GLY A 135 -1.06 -13.79 24.24
N CYS A 136 -2.37 -13.65 24.40
CA CYS A 136 -3.36 -14.03 23.39
C CYS A 136 -4.17 -12.84 22.89
N LEU A 137 -4.38 -12.74 21.58
CA LEU A 137 -5.27 -11.72 21.03
C LEU A 137 -6.75 -12.12 21.20
N PRO A 138 -7.60 -11.19 21.63
CA PRO A 138 -9.03 -11.41 21.69
C PRO A 138 -9.65 -11.41 20.30
N ARG A 139 -10.79 -12.08 20.15
CA ARG A 139 -11.57 -12.04 18.92
C ARG A 139 -12.18 -10.65 18.70
N ALA A 140 -12.09 -10.11 17.48
CA ALA A 140 -12.61 -8.79 17.15
C ALA A 140 -14.12 -8.66 17.44
N ILE A 141 -14.92 -9.65 17.04
CA ILE A 141 -16.35 -9.69 17.34
C ILE A 141 -16.65 -9.73 18.84
N ALA A 142 -15.82 -10.40 19.65
CA ALA A 142 -16.00 -10.46 21.09
C ALA A 142 -15.80 -9.07 21.73
N LEU A 143 -14.81 -8.31 21.25
CA LEU A 143 -14.60 -6.93 21.69
C LEU A 143 -15.75 -6.01 21.26
N ALA A 144 -16.17 -6.09 20.00
CA ALA A 144 -17.28 -5.28 19.49
C ALA A 144 -18.58 -5.51 20.27
N LEU A 145 -18.85 -6.75 20.69
CA LEU A 145 -20.01 -7.08 21.50
C LEU A 145 -19.85 -6.67 22.97
N HIS A 146 -18.65 -6.74 23.53
CA HIS A 146 -18.42 -6.40 24.94
C HIS A 146 -18.26 -4.89 25.19
N TYR A 147 -17.99 -4.10 24.16
CA TYR A 147 -17.75 -2.66 24.25
C TYR A 147 -18.86 -1.92 25.03
N PRO A 148 -18.53 -1.25 26.17
CA PRO A 148 -19.51 -0.63 27.05
C PRO A 148 -19.77 0.85 26.74
N GLY A 149 -19.17 1.41 25.68
CA GLY A 149 -19.25 2.84 25.38
C GLY A 149 -20.66 3.33 25.01
N PRO A 150 -20.86 4.67 24.96
CA PRO A 150 -22.15 5.26 24.63
C PRO A 150 -22.65 4.85 23.24
N ASP A 151 -21.74 4.66 22.29
CA ASP A 151 -22.05 4.35 20.89
C ASP A 151 -22.08 2.83 20.62
N ARG A 152 -22.21 2.00 21.67
CA ARG A 152 -22.16 0.54 21.53
C ARG A 152 -23.20 -0.03 20.57
N ASP A 153 -24.38 0.58 20.51
CA ASP A 153 -25.48 0.09 19.69
C ASP A 153 -25.20 0.39 18.20
N GLU A 154 -24.52 1.50 17.91
CA GLU A 154 -24.04 1.85 16.57
C GLU A 154 -22.93 0.89 16.14
N VAL A 155 -21.95 0.64 17.00
CA VAL A 155 -20.85 -0.33 16.74
C VAL A 155 -21.41 -1.72 16.45
N ARG A 156 -22.34 -2.20 17.27
CA ARG A 156 -22.98 -3.51 17.06
C ARG A 156 -23.76 -3.56 15.76
N THR A 157 -24.45 -2.48 15.40
CA THR A 157 -25.17 -2.40 14.13
C THR A 157 -24.22 -2.36 12.93
N ALA A 158 -23.07 -1.71 13.05
CA ALA A 158 -22.09 -1.63 11.98
C ALA A 158 -21.36 -2.97 11.75
N VAL A 159 -21.14 -3.75 12.81
CA VAL A 159 -20.18 -4.87 12.80
C VAL A 159 -20.82 -6.23 13.05
N ALA A 160 -21.95 -6.30 13.76
CA ALA A 160 -22.44 -7.53 14.39
C ALA A 160 -23.94 -7.81 14.16
N THR A 161 -24.55 -7.29 13.10
CA THR A 161 -25.97 -7.55 12.78
C THR A 161 -26.16 -8.40 11.54
N VAL A 162 -26.99 -9.43 11.67
CA VAL A 162 -27.58 -10.21 10.57
C VAL A 162 -29.07 -9.92 10.58
N ASP A 163 -29.60 -9.28 9.54
CA ASP A 163 -31.03 -9.01 9.42
C ASP A 163 -31.71 -10.10 8.60
N THR A 164 -32.14 -11.16 9.30
CA THR A 164 -32.83 -12.30 8.68
C THR A 164 -34.11 -11.87 7.94
N GLY A 165 -34.78 -10.81 8.41
CA GLY A 165 -36.00 -10.29 7.80
C GLY A 165 -35.72 -9.57 6.49
N ALA A 166 -34.68 -8.73 6.45
CA ALA A 166 -34.24 -8.06 5.24
C ALA A 166 -33.75 -9.06 4.17
N ILE A 167 -32.97 -10.07 4.57
CA ILE A 167 -32.52 -11.15 3.69
C ILE A 167 -33.72 -11.87 3.05
N ARG A 168 -34.69 -12.28 3.88
CA ARG A 168 -35.90 -12.96 3.39
C ARG A 168 -36.71 -12.06 2.47
N ALA A 169 -36.88 -10.78 2.81
CA ALA A 169 -37.63 -9.84 1.99
C ALA A 169 -36.98 -9.64 0.62
N GLN A 170 -35.65 -9.50 0.58
CA GLN A 170 -34.90 -9.36 -0.67
C GLN A 170 -34.99 -10.61 -1.54
N LEU A 171 -34.91 -11.80 -0.94
CA LEU A 171 -35.07 -13.08 -1.65
C LEU A 171 -36.50 -13.24 -2.18
N ALA A 172 -37.52 -12.88 -1.39
CA ALA A 172 -38.92 -12.92 -1.81
C ALA A 172 -39.20 -11.98 -2.99
N GLU A 173 -38.73 -10.72 -2.92
CA GLU A 173 -38.87 -9.76 -4.03
C GLU A 173 -38.25 -10.29 -5.32
N ARG A 174 -37.06 -10.92 -5.21
CA ARG A 174 -36.38 -11.50 -6.37
C ARG A 174 -37.10 -12.74 -6.90
N ASN A 175 -37.74 -13.52 -6.02
CA ASN A 175 -38.52 -14.71 -6.38
C ASN A 175 -39.84 -14.34 -7.07
N ASP A 176 -40.49 -13.25 -6.67
CA ASP A 176 -41.73 -12.73 -7.27
C ASP A 176 -41.55 -12.28 -8.73
N LEU A 177 -40.31 -12.02 -9.16
CA LEU A 177 -39.97 -11.70 -10.55
C LEU A 177 -39.87 -12.93 -11.46
N LEU A 178 -39.87 -14.14 -10.89
CA LEU A 178 -39.70 -15.40 -11.60
C LEU A 178 -41.05 -16.09 -11.80
N SER A 179 -41.24 -16.73 -12.95
CA SER A 179 -42.38 -17.64 -13.16
C SER A 179 -42.16 -18.95 -12.39
N ALA A 180 -43.25 -19.62 -11.99
CA ALA A 180 -43.18 -20.90 -11.28
C ALA A 180 -42.45 -22.01 -12.06
N GLU A 181 -42.35 -21.87 -13.39
CA GLU A 181 -41.62 -22.78 -14.27
C GLU A 181 -40.12 -22.45 -14.43
N ASP A 182 -39.64 -21.34 -13.88
CA ASP A 182 -38.21 -21.00 -13.91
C ASP A 182 -37.45 -21.90 -12.91
N PRO A 183 -36.36 -22.58 -13.32
CA PRO A 183 -35.55 -23.41 -12.43
C PRO A 183 -34.99 -22.68 -11.19
N ARG A 184 -34.97 -21.33 -11.19
CA ARG A 184 -34.50 -20.49 -10.08
C ARG A 184 -35.62 -20.11 -9.10
N TYR A 185 -36.88 -20.43 -9.43
CA TYR A 185 -38.01 -20.17 -8.53
C TYR A 185 -37.89 -21.03 -7.28
N LEU A 186 -37.95 -20.39 -6.12
CA LEU A 186 -37.85 -21.02 -4.82
C LEU A 186 -39.27 -21.25 -4.27
N ASP A 187 -39.61 -22.51 -3.98
CA ASP A 187 -40.77 -22.80 -3.15
C ASP A 187 -40.51 -22.41 -1.68
N GLU A 188 -41.53 -22.48 -0.81
CA GLU A 188 -41.39 -22.04 0.58
C GLU A 188 -40.25 -22.78 1.32
N ALA A 189 -40.06 -24.07 1.07
CA ALA A 189 -39.02 -24.85 1.71
C ALA A 189 -37.62 -24.47 1.20
N ALA A 190 -37.47 -24.28 -0.11
CA ALA A 190 -36.23 -23.83 -0.74
C ALA A 190 -35.90 -22.37 -0.39
N MET A 191 -36.92 -21.52 -0.20
CA MET A 191 -36.74 -20.14 0.28
C MET A 191 -36.15 -20.13 1.68
N GLU A 192 -36.71 -20.90 2.62
CA GLU A 192 -36.16 -20.99 3.98
C GLU A 192 -34.75 -21.58 4.00
N ALA A 193 -34.47 -22.57 3.16
CA ALA A 193 -33.13 -23.13 3.02
C ALA A 193 -32.13 -22.07 2.53
N LYS A 194 -32.50 -21.26 1.52
CA LYS A 194 -31.63 -20.19 1.00
C LYS A 194 -31.45 -19.04 1.98
N VAL A 195 -32.49 -18.69 2.74
CA VAL A 195 -32.39 -17.72 3.83
C VAL A 195 -31.41 -18.23 4.89
N ALA A 196 -31.54 -19.47 5.33
CA ALA A 196 -30.64 -20.07 6.31
C ALA A 196 -29.18 -20.10 5.82
N GLU A 197 -28.96 -20.41 4.55
CA GLU A 197 -27.63 -20.37 3.91
C GLU A 197 -27.04 -18.95 3.93
N GLN A 198 -27.78 -17.93 3.54
CA GLN A 198 -27.31 -16.54 3.54
C GLN A 198 -27.06 -16.01 4.96
N VAL A 199 -27.94 -16.34 5.91
CA VAL A 199 -27.77 -15.99 7.33
C VAL A 199 -26.53 -16.65 7.92
N ALA A 200 -26.25 -17.90 7.56
CA ALA A 200 -25.03 -18.59 7.98
C ALA A 200 -23.79 -17.92 7.37
N ALA A 201 -23.82 -17.56 6.08
CA ALA A 201 -22.72 -16.86 5.42
C ALA A 201 -22.43 -15.49 6.04
N GLU A 202 -23.48 -14.70 6.35
CA GLU A 202 -23.31 -13.41 7.05
C GLU A 202 -22.79 -13.60 8.48
N SER A 203 -23.28 -14.61 9.18
CA SER A 203 -22.81 -14.94 10.53
C SER A 203 -21.33 -15.34 10.53
N ASN A 204 -20.91 -16.17 9.57
CA ASN A 204 -19.50 -16.54 9.38
C ASN A 204 -18.64 -15.31 9.06
N ARG A 205 -19.14 -14.38 8.23
CA ARG A 205 -18.43 -13.12 7.93
C ARG A 205 -18.19 -12.27 9.19
N ILE A 206 -19.22 -12.13 10.02
CA ILE A 206 -19.14 -11.40 11.30
C ILE A 206 -18.18 -12.12 12.27
N ASP A 207 -18.25 -13.45 12.30
CA ASP A 207 -17.36 -14.29 13.10
C ASP A 207 -15.90 -14.08 12.65
N ASN A 208 -15.64 -14.02 11.35
CA ASN A 208 -14.32 -13.90 10.71
C ASN A 208 -13.78 -12.45 10.65
N LEU A 209 -14.40 -11.52 11.37
CA LEU A 209 -13.89 -10.15 11.46
C LEU A 209 -12.51 -10.14 12.12
N SER A 210 -11.51 -9.58 11.45
CA SER A 210 -10.17 -9.35 12.00
C SER A 210 -10.08 -8.09 12.84
N LEU A 211 -9.05 -7.96 13.68
CA LEU A 211 -8.84 -6.78 14.52
C LEU A 211 -8.54 -5.53 13.65
N SER A 212 -7.86 -5.71 12.53
CA SER A 212 -7.53 -4.66 11.55
C SER A 212 -8.80 -4.17 10.83
N ALA A 213 -9.74 -5.07 10.55
CA ALA A 213 -11.05 -4.71 10.00
C ALA A 213 -11.90 -3.97 11.05
N LEU A 214 -11.83 -4.41 12.31
CA LEU A 214 -12.48 -3.71 13.43
C LEU A 214 -11.86 -2.33 13.68
N ALA A 215 -10.55 -2.18 13.58
CA ALA A 215 -9.85 -0.90 13.72
C ALA A 215 -10.30 0.10 12.64
N ALA A 216 -10.56 -0.38 11.42
CA ALA A 216 -11.12 0.46 10.34
C ALA A 216 -12.59 0.85 10.60
N ALA A 217 -13.40 -0.08 11.11
CA ALA A 217 -14.85 0.12 11.27
C ALA A 217 -15.22 0.85 12.58
N ALA A 218 -14.53 0.56 13.67
CA ALA A 218 -14.82 1.03 15.02
C ALA A 218 -13.51 1.20 15.84
N PRO A 219 -12.64 2.17 15.51
CA PRO A 219 -11.35 2.38 16.17
C PRO A 219 -11.47 2.60 17.69
N GLN A 220 -12.59 3.18 18.16
CA GLN A 220 -12.87 3.37 19.58
C GLN A 220 -12.95 2.07 20.40
N VAL A 221 -13.26 0.94 19.74
CA VAL A 221 -13.27 -0.38 20.40
C VAL A 221 -11.85 -0.87 20.66
N ILE A 222 -10.93 -0.63 19.72
CA ILE A 222 -9.52 -0.98 19.85
C ILE A 222 -8.88 -0.13 20.96
N GLU A 223 -9.08 1.19 20.94
CA GLU A 223 -8.55 2.09 21.98
C GLU A 223 -9.05 1.70 23.38
N TRP A 224 -10.34 1.34 23.49
CA TRP A 224 -10.89 0.82 24.74
C TRP A 224 -10.25 -0.50 25.17
N ALA A 225 -10.06 -1.45 24.25
CA ALA A 225 -9.45 -2.74 24.53
C ALA A 225 -7.98 -2.62 24.97
N GLU A 226 -7.21 -1.74 24.33
CA GLU A 226 -5.83 -1.40 24.72
C GLU A 226 -5.79 -0.76 26.11
N SER A 227 -6.71 0.17 26.41
CA SER A 227 -6.76 0.84 27.72
C SER A 227 -7.00 -0.11 28.91
N LEU A 228 -7.64 -1.25 28.66
CA LEU A 228 -7.88 -2.31 29.64
C LEU A 228 -6.78 -3.38 29.66
N GLY A 229 -5.82 -3.33 28.73
CA GLY A 229 -4.79 -4.36 28.53
C GLY A 229 -5.34 -5.65 27.94
N TYR A 230 -6.47 -5.62 27.23
CA TYR A 230 -6.96 -6.77 26.47
C TYR A 230 -6.19 -6.97 25.17
N ILE A 231 -5.65 -5.88 24.61
CA ILE A 231 -4.72 -5.90 23.51
C ILE A 231 -3.42 -5.29 24.05
N ASP A 232 -2.36 -6.08 24.09
CA ASP A 232 -1.03 -5.64 24.48
C ASP A 232 -0.06 -6.04 23.38
N LEU A 233 0.26 -5.09 22.49
CA LEU A 233 1.09 -5.33 21.31
C LEU A 233 2.57 -4.98 21.56
N GLY A 234 2.94 -4.56 22.77
CA GLY A 234 4.30 -4.09 23.05
C GLY A 234 4.67 -2.89 22.17
N ASP A 235 5.76 -3.02 21.41
CA ASP A 235 6.27 -2.00 20.47
C ASP A 235 5.58 -2.06 19.08
N TRP A 236 4.60 -2.95 18.90
CA TRP A 236 3.84 -3.08 17.66
C TRP A 236 2.57 -2.24 17.67
N THR A 237 2.21 -1.72 16.50
CA THR A 237 0.96 -0.99 16.27
C THR A 237 0.09 -1.78 15.31
N LEU A 238 -1.16 -2.03 15.68
CA LEU A 238 -2.17 -2.62 14.80
C LEU A 238 -2.53 -1.62 13.69
N LEU A 239 -2.46 -2.05 12.44
CA LEU A 239 -2.89 -1.26 11.30
C LEU A 239 -4.35 -1.56 10.95
N SER A 240 -5.10 -0.53 10.60
CA SER A 240 -6.41 -0.76 9.97
C SER A 240 -6.26 -1.38 8.58
N THR A 241 -7.32 -1.99 8.05
CA THR A 241 -7.35 -2.46 6.65
C THR A 241 -7.15 -1.33 5.63
N ALA A 242 -7.39 -0.08 6.02
CA ALA A 242 -7.13 1.09 5.19
C ALA A 242 -5.64 1.48 5.16
N GLU A 243 -4.91 1.24 6.25
CA GLU A 243 -3.47 1.58 6.37
C GLU A 243 -2.58 0.46 5.84
N SER A 244 -2.99 -0.79 6.00
CA SER A 244 -2.21 -1.98 5.63
C SER A 244 -2.27 -2.34 4.14
N GLY A 245 -3.04 -1.63 3.31
CA GLY A 245 -3.28 -2.00 1.92
C GLY A 245 -2.01 -2.19 1.06
N GLU A 246 -0.99 -1.35 1.24
CA GLU A 246 0.29 -1.49 0.52
C GLU A 246 1.08 -2.72 0.99
N ALA A 247 1.12 -2.97 2.30
CA ALA A 247 1.81 -4.10 2.89
C ALA A 247 1.12 -5.43 2.52
N ALA A 248 -0.21 -5.48 2.59
CA ALA A 248 -1.01 -6.66 2.22
C ALA A 248 -0.82 -7.03 0.74
N ALA A 249 -0.86 -6.06 -0.17
CA ALA A 249 -0.61 -6.31 -1.58
C ALA A 249 0.82 -6.82 -1.85
N SER A 250 1.80 -6.30 -1.12
CA SER A 250 3.20 -6.78 -1.21
C SER A 250 3.33 -8.20 -0.68
N ALA A 251 2.69 -8.51 0.45
CA ALA A 251 2.65 -9.86 1.01
C ALA A 251 2.01 -10.86 0.04
N GLU A 252 0.87 -10.52 -0.57
CA GLU A 252 0.20 -11.36 -1.58
C GLU A 252 1.11 -11.68 -2.77
N ALA A 253 1.83 -10.67 -3.27
CA ALA A 253 2.80 -10.87 -4.34
C ALA A 253 3.89 -11.88 -3.92
N PHE A 254 4.44 -11.75 -2.71
CA PHE A 254 5.45 -12.69 -2.20
C PHE A 254 4.92 -14.10 -1.98
N LEU A 255 3.68 -14.24 -1.51
CA LEU A 255 3.04 -15.54 -1.30
C LEU A 255 2.77 -16.25 -2.63
N THR A 256 2.39 -15.49 -3.66
CA THR A 256 2.13 -16.02 -5.00
C THR A 256 3.43 -16.44 -5.71
N GLU A 257 4.53 -15.71 -5.52
CA GLU A 257 5.82 -16.02 -6.17
C GLU A 257 6.53 -17.25 -5.56
N ARG A 258 6.41 -17.46 -4.25
CA ARG A 258 7.19 -18.49 -3.53
C ARG A 258 6.53 -19.86 -3.44
N ASP A 259 5.33 -20.04 -3.98
CA ASP A 259 4.57 -21.30 -3.89
C ASP A 259 4.43 -21.80 -2.43
N THR A 260 4.50 -20.88 -1.45
CA THR A 260 4.56 -21.16 0.00
C THR A 260 3.38 -22.01 0.46
N PHE A 261 2.27 -21.95 -0.29
CA PHE A 261 1.01 -22.60 0.00
C PHE A 261 0.61 -23.70 -1.00
N ALA A 262 1.56 -24.22 -1.80
CA ALA A 262 1.29 -25.32 -2.75
C ALA A 262 0.72 -26.60 -2.11
N PHE A 263 0.65 -26.68 -0.77
CA PHE A 263 0.06 -27.77 0.00
C PHE A 263 -1.42 -27.56 0.37
N VAL A 264 -2.03 -26.39 0.11
CA VAL A 264 -3.46 -26.16 0.33
C VAL A 264 -4.24 -26.81 -0.83
N PRO A 265 -5.24 -27.66 -0.55
CA PRO A 265 -6.01 -28.32 -1.60
C PRO A 265 -6.66 -27.29 -2.52
N THR A 266 -6.21 -27.27 -3.77
CA THR A 266 -6.73 -26.41 -4.85
C THR A 266 -7.98 -26.98 -5.49
N THR A 267 -8.49 -28.10 -4.97
CA THR A 267 -9.67 -28.78 -5.46
C THR A 267 -10.65 -29.07 -4.33
N VAL A 268 -11.93 -29.08 -4.66
CA VAL A 268 -13.03 -29.35 -3.72
C VAL A 268 -13.76 -30.58 -4.21
N ALA A 269 -14.00 -31.51 -3.29
CA ALA A 269 -14.88 -32.64 -3.54
C ALA A 269 -16.33 -32.13 -3.73
N VAL A 270 -16.91 -32.41 -4.89
CA VAL A 270 -18.28 -32.00 -5.23
C VAL A 270 -19.23 -33.16 -4.96
N ALA A 271 -20.48 -32.85 -4.64
CA ALA A 271 -21.51 -33.84 -4.27
C ALA A 271 -21.70 -34.98 -5.29
N ASP A 272 -21.36 -34.76 -6.56
CA ASP A 272 -21.40 -35.77 -7.64
C ASP A 272 -20.19 -36.73 -7.67
N GLY A 273 -19.29 -36.67 -6.68
CA GLY A 273 -18.15 -37.58 -6.55
C GLY A 273 -16.96 -37.24 -7.45
N GLY A 274 -16.95 -36.04 -8.04
CA GLY A 274 -15.84 -35.45 -8.77
C GLY A 274 -15.07 -34.41 -7.95
N GLU A 275 -13.96 -33.94 -8.49
CA GLU A 275 -13.06 -33.00 -7.84
C GLU A 275 -12.87 -31.80 -8.78
N GLU A 276 -13.43 -30.65 -8.38
CA GLU A 276 -13.43 -29.41 -9.19
C GLU A 276 -12.39 -28.44 -8.64
N PRO A 277 -11.78 -27.58 -9.48
CA PRO A 277 -10.86 -26.56 -9.02
C PRO A 277 -11.57 -25.58 -8.06
N SER A 278 -10.96 -25.36 -6.90
CA SER A 278 -11.35 -24.31 -5.95
C SER A 278 -11.21 -22.95 -6.63
N VAL A 279 -12.20 -22.09 -6.39
CA VAL A 279 -12.19 -20.72 -6.94
C VAL A 279 -12.06 -19.67 -5.83
N SER A 280 -11.86 -20.13 -4.58
CA SER A 280 -11.46 -19.27 -3.47
C SER A 280 -10.00 -18.82 -3.66
N PRO A 281 -9.62 -17.59 -3.25
CA PRO A 281 -8.22 -17.23 -3.08
C PRO A 281 -7.53 -18.23 -2.15
N LEU A 282 -6.23 -18.43 -2.33
CA LEU A 282 -5.45 -19.41 -1.57
C LEU A 282 -5.36 -19.06 -0.08
N PHE A 283 -5.46 -17.78 0.25
CA PHE A 283 -5.36 -17.24 1.60
C PHE A 283 -6.34 -16.10 1.83
N VAL A 284 -6.59 -15.81 3.11
CA VAL A 284 -7.33 -14.65 3.60
C VAL A 284 -6.43 -13.89 4.56
N PHE A 285 -6.29 -12.59 4.33
CA PHE A 285 -5.58 -11.69 5.23
C PHE A 285 -6.43 -11.38 6.46
N GLU A 286 -5.82 -11.46 7.64
CA GLU A 286 -6.48 -11.16 8.90
C GLU A 286 -5.99 -9.83 9.45
N ASP A 287 -4.80 -9.85 10.07
CA ASP A 287 -4.26 -8.71 10.79
C ASP A 287 -2.92 -8.23 10.27
N ALA A 288 -2.71 -6.93 10.37
CA ALA A 288 -1.47 -6.29 9.96
C ALA A 288 -0.91 -5.42 11.09
N TYR A 289 0.39 -5.51 11.30
CA TYR A 289 1.11 -4.81 12.36
C TYR A 289 2.32 -4.10 11.80
N GLU A 290 2.64 -2.93 12.35
CA GLU A 290 3.87 -2.21 12.04
C GLU A 290 4.68 -1.93 13.31
N THR A 291 6.00 -1.97 13.19
CA THR A 291 6.91 -1.51 14.23
C THR A 291 8.10 -0.76 13.66
N GLY A 292 8.69 0.11 14.49
CA GLY A 292 9.82 0.95 14.14
C GLY A 292 9.41 2.19 13.35
N GLY A 293 10.21 2.54 12.34
CA GLY A 293 9.97 3.75 11.56
C GLY A 293 10.27 5.06 12.32
N LYS A 294 9.89 6.19 11.73
CA LYS A 294 10.15 7.51 12.34
C LYS A 294 9.13 7.74 13.45
N PRO A 295 9.56 8.12 14.67
CA PRO A 295 8.62 8.33 15.76
C PRO A 295 7.59 9.38 15.37
N ALA A 296 6.30 9.04 15.54
CA ALA A 296 5.22 9.99 15.35
C ALA A 296 5.37 11.14 16.36
N PRO A 297 5.06 12.39 15.98
CA PRO A 297 5.14 13.50 16.91
C PRO A 297 4.02 13.40 17.96
N GLU A 298 4.39 13.08 19.19
CA GLU A 298 3.46 13.12 20.32
C GLU A 298 3.30 14.56 20.85
N GLY A 299 2.06 15.02 21.02
CA GLY A 299 1.73 16.30 21.68
C GLY A 299 1.52 17.52 20.77
N GLY A 300 1.83 18.70 21.32
CA GLY A 300 1.46 20.01 20.76
C GLY A 300 2.26 20.47 19.53
N LEU A 301 1.97 21.67 19.04
CA LEU A 301 2.58 22.24 17.82
C LEU A 301 4.13 22.30 17.88
N TRP A 302 4.71 22.51 19.07
CA TRP A 302 6.15 22.59 19.26
C TRP A 302 6.86 21.24 19.19
N SER A 303 6.24 20.14 19.65
CA SER A 303 6.81 18.80 19.51
C SER A 303 6.79 18.35 18.06
N ARG A 304 5.75 18.72 17.29
CA ARG A 304 5.69 18.47 15.84
C ARG A 304 6.83 19.15 15.08
N VAL A 305 7.10 20.42 15.39
CA VAL A 305 8.19 21.17 14.75
C VAL A 305 9.55 20.60 15.16
N ALA A 306 9.76 20.35 16.46
CA ALA A 306 11.01 19.77 16.96
C ALA A 306 11.28 18.38 16.37
N ASN A 307 10.26 17.52 16.29
CA ASN A 307 10.36 16.18 15.71
C ASN A 307 10.62 16.25 14.19
N LYS A 308 9.99 17.19 13.48
CA LYS A 308 10.28 17.41 12.05
C LYS A 308 11.75 17.79 11.82
N ILE A 309 12.30 18.64 12.67
CA ILE A 309 13.72 19.05 12.59
C ILE A 309 14.64 17.88 12.95
N SER A 310 14.38 17.17 14.05
CA SER A 310 15.22 16.06 14.49
C SER A 310 15.20 14.90 13.48
N ASN A 311 14.02 14.56 12.94
CA ASN A 311 13.87 13.53 11.91
C ASN A 311 14.50 13.95 10.57
N SER A 312 14.59 15.24 10.28
CA SER A 312 15.31 15.75 9.10
C SER A 312 16.83 15.70 9.29
N ALA A 313 17.32 15.74 10.52
CA ALA A 313 18.75 15.64 10.85
C ALA A 313 19.26 14.19 10.96
N ARG A 314 18.36 13.19 10.99
CA ARG A 314 18.74 11.77 10.95
C ARG A 314 19.14 11.39 9.52
N ILE A 315 20.44 11.16 9.30
CA ILE A 315 21.00 10.75 8.00
C ILE A 315 20.59 9.32 7.66
N THR A 316 20.52 8.43 8.66
CA THR A 316 20.07 7.04 8.51
C THR A 316 18.64 6.90 9.01
N HIS A 317 17.84 6.15 8.26
CA HIS A 317 16.47 5.83 8.62
C HIS A 317 16.45 4.64 9.58
N PRO A 318 15.70 4.68 10.69
CA PRO A 318 15.47 3.48 11.49
C PRO A 318 14.72 2.44 10.64
N PRO A 319 14.99 1.14 10.84
CA PRO A 319 14.24 0.11 10.14
C PRO A 319 12.75 0.20 10.51
N HIS A 320 11.91 -0.12 9.54
CA HIS A 320 10.46 -0.14 9.70
C HIS A 320 9.97 -1.49 9.19
N TYR A 321 9.32 -2.24 10.06
CA TYR A 321 8.88 -3.59 9.76
C TYR A 321 7.36 -3.62 9.70
N ALA A 322 6.82 -4.39 8.77
CA ALA A 322 5.41 -4.73 8.73
C ALA A 322 5.26 -6.24 8.79
N VAL A 323 4.28 -6.70 9.56
CA VAL A 323 3.85 -8.08 9.63
C VAL A 323 2.44 -8.14 9.10
N VAL A 324 2.20 -9.01 8.12
CA VAL A 324 0.87 -9.30 7.62
C VAL A 324 0.56 -10.75 7.92
N GLN A 325 -0.51 -11.00 8.65
CA GLN A 325 -0.99 -12.33 8.99
C GLN A 325 -2.00 -12.80 7.94
N ALA A 326 -1.83 -14.04 7.51
CA ALA A 326 -2.69 -14.69 6.53
C ALA A 326 -3.00 -16.13 6.96
N ARG A 327 -4.23 -16.57 6.75
CA ARG A 327 -4.64 -17.97 6.91
C ARG A 327 -5.01 -18.57 5.56
N PRO A 328 -4.81 -19.88 5.36
CA PRO A 328 -5.33 -20.56 4.17
C PRO A 328 -6.85 -20.43 4.11
N ALA A 329 -7.40 -20.21 2.92
CA ALA A 329 -8.84 -20.16 2.75
C ALA A 329 -9.44 -21.58 2.69
N VAL A 330 -10.63 -21.75 3.25
CA VAL A 330 -11.42 -22.98 3.05
C VAL A 330 -11.78 -23.06 1.56
N PRO A 331 -11.43 -24.18 0.89
CA PRO A 331 -11.68 -24.30 -0.54
C PRO A 331 -13.19 -24.49 -0.76
N LYS A 332 -13.76 -23.71 -1.68
CA LYS A 332 -15.20 -23.73 -1.99
C LYS A 332 -15.42 -23.94 -3.49
N ALA A 333 -16.35 -24.85 -3.82
CA ALA A 333 -16.75 -25.08 -5.19
C ALA A 333 -17.61 -23.91 -5.69
N GLN A 334 -17.44 -23.52 -6.95
CA GLN A 334 -18.37 -22.60 -7.60
C GLN A 334 -19.56 -23.37 -8.15
N VAL A 335 -20.76 -22.99 -7.69
CA VAL A 335 -22.01 -23.43 -8.31
C VAL A 335 -22.27 -22.55 -9.53
N LEU A 336 -22.48 -23.18 -10.70
CA LEU A 336 -22.68 -22.47 -11.95
C LEU A 336 -23.93 -21.57 -11.87
N GLY A 337 -23.74 -20.26 -12.10
CA GLY A 337 -24.82 -19.27 -12.10
C GLY A 337 -25.05 -18.56 -10.77
N GLU A 338 -24.32 -18.94 -9.71
CA GLU A 338 -24.31 -18.19 -8.44
C GLU A 338 -23.13 -17.20 -8.37
N ALA A 339 -23.24 -16.22 -7.47
CA ALA A 339 -22.14 -15.32 -7.19
C ALA A 339 -20.96 -16.13 -6.62
N PRO A 340 -19.70 -15.79 -6.97
CA PRO A 340 -18.53 -16.43 -6.38
C PRO A 340 -18.64 -16.42 -4.84
N PRO A 341 -18.44 -17.57 -4.19
CA PRO A 341 -18.52 -17.64 -2.74
C PRO A 341 -17.43 -16.77 -2.12
N LEU A 342 -17.79 -16.04 -1.06
CA LEU A 342 -16.81 -15.25 -0.31
C LEU A 342 -15.77 -16.19 0.31
N PRO A 343 -14.48 -15.80 0.28
CA PRO A 343 -13.44 -16.56 0.95
C PRO A 343 -13.68 -16.57 2.46
N GLU A 344 -13.45 -17.72 3.07
CA GLU A 344 -13.50 -17.89 4.51
C GLU A 344 -12.15 -18.44 4.98
N PRO A 345 -11.53 -17.86 6.01
CA PRO A 345 -10.29 -18.39 6.59
C PRO A 345 -10.55 -19.75 7.25
N ASP A 346 -9.61 -20.69 7.07
CA ASP A 346 -9.59 -21.92 7.84
C ASP A 346 -9.13 -21.64 9.27
N ARG A 347 -10.07 -21.71 10.22
CA ARG A 347 -9.83 -21.40 11.63
C ARG A 347 -9.01 -22.44 12.36
N ASN A 348 -9.02 -23.68 11.89
CA ASN A 348 -8.22 -24.75 12.47
C ASN A 348 -6.88 -24.90 11.75
N GLY A 349 -6.61 -24.03 10.77
CA GLY A 349 -5.35 -23.96 10.06
C GLY A 349 -4.28 -23.17 10.82
N GLU A 350 -3.06 -23.27 10.32
CA GLU A 350 -1.92 -22.48 10.79
C GLU A 350 -2.05 -21.03 10.31
N THR A 351 -1.67 -20.08 11.16
CA THR A 351 -1.59 -18.65 10.81
C THR A 351 -0.18 -18.35 10.32
N PHE A 352 -0.06 -17.76 9.13
CA PHE A 352 1.23 -17.39 8.56
C PHE A 352 1.47 -15.90 8.75
N SER A 353 2.52 -15.56 9.47
CA SER A 353 3.00 -14.19 9.66
C SER A 353 4.09 -13.89 8.64
N ILE A 354 3.79 -13.05 7.65
CA ILE A 354 4.74 -12.58 6.65
C ILE A 354 5.41 -11.31 7.16
N VAL A 355 6.72 -11.37 7.37
CA VAL A 355 7.53 -10.26 7.88
C VAL A 355 8.22 -9.59 6.72
N MET A 356 8.04 -8.27 6.65
CA MET A 356 8.60 -7.42 5.61
C MET A 356 9.33 -6.25 6.24
N VAL A 357 10.42 -5.84 5.61
CA VAL A 357 11.17 -4.64 5.96
C VAL A 357 10.91 -3.56 4.91
N ARG A 358 10.73 -2.31 5.36
CA ARG A 358 10.54 -1.17 4.47
C ARG A 358 11.88 -0.77 3.87
N ASN A 359 12.08 -1.11 2.61
CA ASN A 359 13.18 -0.58 1.83
C ASN A 359 12.79 0.81 1.33
N LEU A 360 13.48 1.86 1.76
CA LEU A 360 13.17 3.25 1.37
C LEU A 360 13.76 3.65 0.01
N GLY A 361 14.61 2.80 -0.58
CA GLY A 361 15.30 3.08 -1.83
C GLY A 361 16.17 4.34 -1.78
N ASP A 362 16.50 4.86 -2.96
CA ASP A 362 17.31 6.06 -3.16
C ASP A 362 16.55 7.14 -3.95
N LEU A 363 15.22 7.19 -3.78
CA LEU A 363 14.25 8.09 -4.44
C LEU A 363 14.80 9.51 -4.71
N ARG A 364 15.46 10.11 -3.73
CA ARG A 364 15.95 11.51 -3.78
C ARG A 364 17.44 11.68 -4.09
N LEU A 365 18.20 10.59 -4.14
CA LEU A 365 19.66 10.66 -4.34
C LEU A 365 20.00 11.14 -5.75
N VAL A 366 19.42 10.49 -6.76
CA VAL A 366 19.63 10.83 -8.18
C VAL A 366 19.32 12.30 -8.49
N PRO A 367 18.13 12.85 -8.14
CA PRO A 367 17.84 14.25 -8.44
C PRO A 367 18.71 15.22 -7.63
N ALA A 368 19.13 14.86 -6.41
CA ALA A 368 20.08 15.67 -5.64
C ALA A 368 21.45 15.76 -6.34
N LEU A 369 21.96 14.65 -6.87
CA LEU A 369 23.21 14.64 -7.63
C LEU A 369 23.12 15.49 -8.90
N VAL A 370 21.99 15.43 -9.61
CA VAL A 370 21.75 16.29 -10.79
C VAL A 370 21.68 17.77 -10.39
N ALA A 371 21.02 18.10 -9.27
CA ALA A 371 20.93 19.47 -8.77
C ALA A 371 22.30 20.04 -8.38
N ILE A 372 23.11 19.25 -7.69
CA ILE A 372 24.47 19.64 -7.30
C ILE A 372 25.35 19.78 -8.55
N GLY A 373 25.35 18.80 -9.46
CA GLY A 373 26.16 18.81 -10.67
C GLY A 373 25.83 19.99 -11.60
N SER A 374 24.55 20.20 -11.90
CA SER A 374 24.09 21.33 -12.71
C SER A 374 24.30 22.67 -12.01
N GLY A 375 24.10 22.74 -10.69
CA GLY A 375 24.30 23.94 -9.89
C GLY A 375 25.76 24.39 -9.87
N LEU A 376 26.71 23.46 -9.77
CA LEU A 376 28.14 23.77 -9.88
C LEU A 376 28.51 24.32 -11.25
N ILE A 377 28.01 23.70 -12.34
CA ILE A 377 28.26 24.19 -13.70
C ILE A 377 27.64 25.58 -13.89
N PHE A 378 26.40 25.78 -13.47
CA PHE A 378 25.73 27.07 -13.49
C PHE A 378 26.55 28.15 -12.77
N LEU A 379 26.98 27.86 -11.54
CA LEU A 379 27.76 28.79 -10.72
C LEU A 379 29.09 29.14 -11.38
N THR A 380 29.79 28.17 -11.97
CA THR A 380 31.04 28.45 -12.71
C THR A 380 30.81 29.35 -13.93
N LEU A 381 29.71 29.16 -14.67
CA LEU A 381 29.37 29.99 -15.83
C LEU A 381 28.99 31.42 -15.42
N VAL A 382 28.19 31.56 -14.36
CA VAL A 382 27.81 32.89 -13.82
C VAL A 382 29.04 33.63 -13.29
N LEU A 383 29.94 32.95 -12.56
CA LEU A 383 31.19 33.56 -12.10
C LEU A 383 32.08 33.98 -13.27
N SER A 384 32.20 33.15 -14.31
CA SER A 384 32.93 33.49 -15.53
C SER A 384 32.36 34.75 -16.21
N LEU A 385 31.03 34.84 -16.34
CA LEU A 385 30.35 36.03 -16.88
C LEU A 385 30.57 37.26 -16.00
N HIS A 386 30.48 37.10 -14.67
CA HIS A 386 30.69 38.18 -13.72
C HIS A 386 32.12 38.74 -13.78
N TRP A 387 33.12 37.86 -13.83
CA TRP A 387 34.52 38.28 -13.97
C TRP A 387 34.79 38.97 -15.30
N ARG A 388 34.14 38.52 -16.39
CA ARG A 388 34.22 39.20 -17.68
C ARG A 388 33.63 40.61 -17.61
N ASP A 389 32.46 40.75 -17.00
CA ASP A 389 31.79 42.05 -16.86
C ASP A 389 32.62 43.03 -16.02
N GLN A 390 33.23 42.55 -14.93
CA GLN A 390 34.17 43.37 -14.15
C GLN A 390 35.39 43.82 -14.96
N ARG A 391 35.97 42.97 -15.81
CA ARG A 391 37.11 43.36 -16.67
C ARG A 391 36.72 44.48 -17.62
N PHE A 392 35.55 44.37 -18.24
CA PHE A 392 35.05 45.38 -19.17
C PHE A 392 34.81 46.73 -18.47
N ARG A 393 34.20 46.72 -17.27
CA ARG A 393 34.01 47.96 -16.49
C ARG A 393 35.34 48.63 -16.12
N ARG A 394 36.34 47.84 -15.69
CA ARG A 394 37.67 48.38 -15.36
C ARG A 394 38.37 48.96 -16.58
N GLU A 395 38.22 48.34 -17.75
CA GLU A 395 38.75 48.87 -19.03
C GLU A 395 38.07 50.20 -19.40
N GLN A 396 36.76 50.32 -19.22
CA GLN A 396 36.04 51.58 -19.45
C GLN A 396 36.43 52.68 -18.46
N GLU A 397 36.58 52.35 -17.18
CA GLU A 397 37.05 53.28 -16.15
C GLU A 397 38.48 53.75 -16.44
N ALA A 398 39.37 52.84 -16.85
CA ALA A 398 40.75 53.15 -17.24
C ALA A 398 40.84 53.95 -18.56
N ALA A 399 39.89 53.75 -19.48
CA ALA A 399 39.76 54.54 -20.71
C ALA A 399 39.20 55.95 -20.49
N GLY A 400 38.87 56.31 -19.24
CA GLY A 400 38.31 57.60 -18.86
C GLY A 400 36.81 57.63 -19.14
N GLY A 401 36.00 57.47 -18.10
CA GLY A 401 34.54 57.52 -18.17
C GLY A 401 34.04 58.80 -18.86
N ALA A 402 33.73 58.69 -20.15
CA ALA A 402 32.92 59.64 -20.90
C ALA A 402 31.66 58.88 -21.35
N PRO A 403 30.48 59.20 -20.82
CA PRO A 403 29.24 58.66 -21.35
C PRO A 403 29.02 59.26 -22.75
N ALA A 404 28.66 58.40 -23.71
CA ALA A 404 27.99 58.80 -24.94
C ALA A 404 26.51 58.42 -24.84
#